data_AF-F3KII3-F1
#
_entry.id   AF-F3KII3-F1
#
_cell.length_a   1.000
_cell.length_b   1.000
_cell.length_c   1.000
_cell.angle_alpha   90.00
_cell.angle_beta   90.00
_cell.angle_gamma   90.00
#
_symmetry.space_group_name_H-M   'P 1'
#
loop_
_entity.id
_entity.type
_entity.pdbx_description
1 polymer ?
#
loop_
_entity_poly.entity_id
_entity_poly.type
_entity_poly.pdbx_seq_one_letter_code
_entity_poly.pdbx_strand_id
1 'polypeptide(L)' 'MNNMKLNMVFAILLLMSIFVITDVNAEDNSSIKPEDQPNFYPKISTEVIDGKTVQIIEFNCKLAK' A
#
# COMPACT_ATOMS: atom_id res chain seq x y z
N MET A 1 20.28 33.67 10.76
CA MET A 1 20.54 32.53 9.86
C MET A 1 20.62 33.08 8.45
N ASN A 2 21.75 32.93 7.74
CA ASN A 2 21.91 33.55 6.40
C ASN A 2 20.89 33.00 5.40
N ASN A 3 20.31 33.87 4.57
CA ASN A 3 19.32 33.52 3.54
C ASN A 3 19.79 32.36 2.64
N MET A 4 21.09 32.24 2.38
CA MET A 4 21.68 31.14 1.61
C MET A 4 21.50 29.77 2.29
N LYS A 5 21.63 29.71 3.63
CA LYS A 5 21.43 28.47 4.39
C LYS A 5 19.94 28.09 4.41
N LEU A 6 19.06 29.07 4.51
CA LEU A 6 17.61 28.85 4.49
C LEU A 6 17.15 28.31 3.12
N ASN A 7 17.63 28.90 2.03
CA ASN A 7 17.31 28.44 0.68
C ASN A 7 17.85 27.02 0.41
N MET A 8 19.03 26.69 0.95
CA MET A 8 19.59 25.34 0.85
C MET A 8 18.73 24.32 1.60
N VAL A 9 18.25 24.66 2.80
CA VAL A 9 17.35 23.79 3.56
C VAL A 9 16.03 23.56 2.81
N PHE A 10 15.44 24.62 2.23
CA PHE A 10 14.23 24.47 1.42
C PHE A 10 14.44 23.60 0.17
N ALA A 11 15.57 23.72 -0.51
CA ALA A 11 15.88 22.88 -1.68
C ALA A 11 16.01 21.40 -1.31
N ILE A 12 16.66 21.10 -0.17
CA ILE A 12 16.79 19.71 0.32
C ILE A 12 15.41 19.15 0.71
N LEU A 13 14.58 19.92 1.41
CA LEU A 13 13.22 19.51 1.76
C LEU A 13 12.36 19.23 0.52
N LEU A 14 12.48 20.07 -0.51
CA LEU A 14 11.78 19.87 -1.78
C LEU A 14 12.22 18.57 -2.47
N LEU A 15 13.53 18.32 -2.57
CA LEU A 15 14.06 17.09 -3.18
C LEU A 15 13.60 15.83 -2.43
N MET A 16 13.61 15.86 -1.10
CA MET A 16 13.11 14.74 -0.29
C MET A 16 11.62 14.48 -0.49
N SER A 17 10.81 15.54 -0.61
CA SER A 17 9.37 15.40 -0.89
C SER A 17 9.09 14.75 -2.24
N ILE A 18 9.85 15.11 -3.29
CA ILE A 18 9.72 14.51 -4.62
C ILE A 18 10.09 13.03 -4.58
N PHE A 19 11.20 12.69 -3.90
CA PHE A 19 11.65 11.29 -3.77
C PHE A 19 10.60 10.41 -3.08
N VAL A 20 10.03 10.87 -1.96
CA VAL A 20 8.98 10.14 -1.24
C VAL A 20 7.73 9.95 -2.10
N ILE A 21 7.32 10.98 -2.86
CA ILE A 21 6.17 10.86 -3.78
C ILE A 21 6.46 9.84 -4.88
N THR A 22 7.66 9.83 -5.46
CA THR A 22 8.00 8.88 -6.52
C THR A 22 8.08 7.44 -6.02
N ASP A 23 8.57 7.22 -4.80
CA ASP A 23 8.68 5.90 -4.19
C ASP A 23 7.30 5.32 -3.86
N VAL A 24 6.43 6.13 -3.26
CA VAL A 24 5.03 5.75 -2.96
C VAL A 24 4.23 5.45 -4.23
N ASN A 25 4.51 6.12 -5.35
CA ASN A 25 3.85 5.82 -6.63
C ASN A 25 4.51 4.64 -7.40
N ALA A 26 5.67 4.15 -6.97
CA ALA A 26 6.37 3.03 -7.61
C ALA A 26 5.97 1.66 -7.04
N GLU A 27 5.37 1.62 -5.85
CA GLU A 27 5.06 0.36 -5.14
C GLU A 27 3.89 -0.46 -5.71
N ASP A 28 3.09 0.06 -6.65
CA ASP A 28 1.87 -0.63 -7.12
C ASP A 28 1.93 -1.16 -8.56
N ASN A 29 3.12 -1.39 -9.10
CA ASN A 29 3.27 -2.03 -10.43
C ASN A 29 3.19 -3.56 -10.40
N SER A 30 2.79 -4.20 -9.29
CA SER A 30 2.40 -5.61 -9.34
C SER A 30 1.02 -5.73 -10.01
N SER A 31 1.00 -5.81 -11.34
CA SER A 31 -0.20 -6.03 -12.16
C SER A 31 -0.89 -7.39 -11.91
N ILE A 32 -0.40 -8.17 -10.95
CA ILE A 32 -0.93 -9.47 -10.58
C ILE A 32 -1.98 -9.21 -9.51
N LYS A 33 -3.25 -9.33 -9.89
CA LYS A 33 -4.33 -9.27 -8.93
C LYS A 33 -4.16 -10.37 -7.89
N PRO A 34 -4.70 -10.23 -6.67
CA PRO A 34 -4.63 -11.27 -5.65
C PRO A 34 -5.08 -12.64 -6.17
N GLU A 35 -6.12 -12.68 -7.02
CA GLU A 35 -6.65 -13.88 -7.68
C GLU A 35 -5.65 -14.61 -8.60
N ASP A 36 -4.69 -13.87 -9.16
CA ASP A 36 -3.69 -14.36 -10.11
C ASP A 36 -2.38 -14.80 -9.40
N GLN A 37 -2.32 -14.68 -8.06
CA GLN A 37 -1.16 -15.14 -7.32
C GLN A 37 -1.13 -16.67 -7.23
N PRO A 38 0.01 -17.33 -7.50
CA PRO A 38 0.11 -18.80 -7.51
C PRO A 38 -0.15 -19.46 -6.14
N ASN A 39 -0.18 -18.67 -5.06
CA ASN A 39 -0.48 -19.12 -3.69
C ASN A 39 -1.81 -18.58 -3.16
N PHE A 40 -2.71 -18.16 -4.04
CA PHE A 40 -4.03 -17.64 -3.68
C PHE A 40 -4.99 -18.76 -3.29
N TYR A 41 -5.45 -18.74 -2.04
CA TYR A 41 -6.55 -19.59 -1.56
C TYR A 41 -7.58 -18.70 -0.87
N PRO A 42 -8.71 -18.39 -1.54
CA PRO A 42 -9.75 -17.58 -0.91
C PRO A 42 -10.46 -18.41 0.15
N LYS A 43 -10.54 -17.90 1.37
CA LYS A 43 -11.38 -18.48 2.42
C LYS A 43 -12.67 -17.67 2.49
N ILE A 44 -13.75 -18.27 2.03
CA ILE A 44 -15.08 -17.66 2.06
C ILE A 44 -15.77 -18.13 3.34
N SER A 45 -16.12 -17.20 4.22
CA SER A 45 -16.98 -17.43 5.37
C SER A 45 -18.28 -16.62 5.23
N THR A 46 -19.35 -17.16 5.80
CA THR A 46 -20.64 -16.49 5.84
C THR A 46 -20.96 -16.17 7.30
N GLU A 47 -21.12 -14.90 7.60
CA GLU A 47 -21.47 -14.43 8.95
C GLU A 47 -22.75 -13.62 8.91
N VAL A 48 -23.51 -13.63 10.01
CA VAL A 48 -24.69 -12.78 10.16
C VAL A 48 -24.32 -11.64 11.08
N ILE A 49 -24.18 -10.45 10.52
CA ILE A 49 -23.85 -9.21 11.24
C ILE A 49 -25.08 -8.30 11.14
N ASP A 50 -25.62 -7.88 12.29
CA ASP A 50 -26.82 -7.03 12.38
C ASP A 50 -28.03 -7.56 11.60
N GLY A 51 -28.24 -8.88 11.62
CA GLY A 51 -29.34 -9.55 10.92
C GLY A 51 -29.19 -9.62 9.40
N LYS A 52 -28.05 -9.20 8.85
CA LYS A 52 -27.70 -9.34 7.44
C LYS A 52 -26.66 -10.43 7.25
N THR A 53 -26.89 -11.28 6.27
CA THR A 53 -25.91 -12.28 5.83
C THR A 53 -24.81 -11.58 5.04
N VAL A 54 -23.59 -11.61 5.56
CA VAL A 54 -22.38 -11.06 4.96
C VAL A 54 -21.48 -12.21 4.53
N GLN A 55 -20.97 -12.16 3.30
CA GLN A 55 -19.90 -13.04 2.85
C GLN A 55 -18.58 -12.34 3.05
N ILE A 56 -17.72 -12.92 3.88
CA ILE A 56 -16.37 -12.45 4.14
C ILE A 56 -15.44 -13.29 3.27
N ILE A 57 -14.64 -12.63 2.44
CA ILE A 57 -13.63 -13.25 1.60
C ILE A 57 -12.27 -12.91 2.22
N GLU A 58 -11.68 -13.84 2.94
CA GLU A 58 -10.35 -13.69 3.53
C GLU A 58 -9.27 -14.06 2.51
N PHE A 59 -8.33 -13.14 2.30
CA PHE A 59 -7.18 -13.31 1.41
C PHE A 59 -5.93 -13.68 2.22
N ASN A 60 -5.56 -14.95 2.23
CA ASN A 60 -4.36 -15.41 2.94
C ASN A 60 -3.18 -15.57 1.96
N CYS A 61 -2.23 -14.64 1.99
CA CYS A 61 -0.96 -14.79 1.28
C CYS A 61 -0.01 -15.70 2.07
N LYS A 62 0.36 -16.85 1.50
CA LYS A 62 1.26 -17.85 2.12
C LYS A 62 2.69 -17.35 2.36
N LEU A 63 3.05 -16.18 1.80
CA LEU A 63 4.39 -15.57 1.93
C LEU A 63 4.58 -14.76 3.23
N ALA A 64 3.54 -14.59 4.06
CA ALA A 64 3.64 -13.89 5.34
C ALA A 64 4.08 -14.81 6.50
N LYS A 65 5.17 -15.57 6.32
CA LYS A 65 5.75 -16.42 7.38
C LYS A 65 7.24 -16.18 7.56
#